data_AF-A0A836TKN0-F1
#
_entry.id   AF-A0A836TKN0-F1
#
_cell.length_a   1.000
_cell.length_b   1.000
_cell.length_c   1.000
_cell.angle_alpha   90.00
_cell.angle_beta   90.00
_cell.angle_gamma   90.00
#
_symmetry.space_group_name_H-M   'P 1'
#
loop_
_entity.id
_entity.type
_entity.pdbx_description
1 polymer ?
#
loop_
_entity_poly.entity_id
_entity_poly.type
_entity_poly.pdbx_seq_one_letter_code
_entity_poly.pdbx_strand_id
1 'polypeptide(L)'
;MQNPCSTEIDYKNLMDHIVKLPACTLITTGRTGTDFLQSLLDSHTEIMTFNGSLFFYAFWRDSYCAKVPNINLDDLLDEFIGKHIEKLKSHYDWLERKDRLGQNADESVSIDLLLFKKMAKALLSGRSINSKNVLLAIYGAYSLCLGQEIERKTLFFHHIHHAERLDNYLSDFPDSKIICMTRDPRANFVSGVQHWKRYDQSKDNGSHLFYYINRILVDAYVLDKFNNDYMVMRIEDLGKKQVLEKLCDWLGISYEDQLAKSTWGGMIWRGDRVSSNESEVGGWSAKMLENAWEEKLSLTDKYLLNFLMNSRLKFYGYQYQGINVLGYFTIPILILFPLSFELRYFSFSYLWAAFKNKDLRVVAVNCYSYLRRIVLFYKYYAKAIGCFKFSRKTSPRRPDVLKSIPYR
;
A
#
# COMPACT_ATOMS: atom_id res chain seq x y z
N MET A 1 -37.62 30.62 19.06
CA MET A 1 -36.21 30.71 18.67
C MET A 1 -36.11 30.21 17.24
N GLN A 2 -35.55 31.02 16.35
CA GLN A 2 -35.54 30.82 14.90
C GLN A 2 -34.76 29.55 14.53
N ASN A 3 -35.34 28.74 13.64
CA ASN A 3 -34.61 27.72 12.89
C ASN A 3 -33.45 28.39 12.16
N PRO A 4 -32.19 27.97 12.36
CA PRO A 4 -31.12 28.41 11.48
C PRO A 4 -31.43 27.85 10.09
N CYS A 5 -31.53 28.77 9.14
CA CYS A 5 -31.71 28.56 7.71
C CYS A 5 -30.94 27.30 7.26
N SER A 6 -31.66 26.24 6.87
CA SER A 6 -31.08 25.09 6.18
C SER A 6 -30.67 25.57 4.80
N THR A 7 -29.44 26.07 4.67
CA THR A 7 -28.82 26.29 3.36
C THR A 7 -28.87 24.97 2.60
N GLU A 8 -29.69 24.93 1.57
CA GLU A 8 -29.79 23.77 0.69
C GLU A 8 -28.39 23.46 0.14
N ILE A 9 -27.88 22.26 0.41
CA ILE A 9 -26.54 21.87 -0.03
C ILE A 9 -26.53 21.85 -1.56
N ASP A 10 -25.70 22.68 -2.18
CA ASP A 10 -25.55 22.73 -3.63
C ASP A 10 -24.61 21.62 -4.12
N TYR A 11 -25.17 20.41 -4.24
CA TYR A 11 -24.44 19.22 -4.70
C TYR A 11 -23.82 19.38 -6.09
N LYS A 12 -24.39 20.22 -6.95
CA LYS A 12 -23.85 20.45 -8.29
C LYS A 12 -22.53 21.20 -8.18
N ASN A 13 -22.50 22.30 -7.44
CA ASN A 13 -21.29 23.08 -7.18
C ASN A 13 -20.24 22.25 -6.43
N LEU A 14 -20.64 21.45 -5.43
CA LEU A 14 -19.73 20.52 -4.74
C LEU A 14 -19.07 19.54 -5.70
N MET A 15 -19.84 18.91 -6.59
CA MET A 15 -19.27 17.98 -7.55
C MET A 15 -18.42 18.68 -8.62
N ASP A 16 -18.77 19.91 -9.03
CA ASP A 16 -17.94 20.71 -9.93
C ASP A 16 -16.59 21.07 -9.31
N HIS A 17 -16.56 21.30 -8.00
CA HIS A 17 -15.32 21.45 -7.23
C HIS A 17 -14.52 20.15 -7.20
N ILE A 18 -15.15 19.03 -6.80
CA ILE A 18 -14.52 17.71 -6.69
C ILE A 18 -13.84 17.28 -8.02
N VAL A 19 -14.52 17.45 -9.15
CA VAL A 19 -14.01 17.03 -10.48
C VAL A 19 -12.75 17.80 -10.89
N LYS A 20 -12.54 19.00 -10.35
CA LYS A 20 -11.38 19.85 -10.63
C LYS A 20 -10.19 19.58 -9.72
N LEU A 21 -10.36 18.79 -8.66
CA LEU A 21 -9.28 18.53 -7.71
C LEU A 21 -8.10 17.82 -8.41
N PRO A 22 -6.85 18.25 -8.18
CA PRO A 22 -5.70 17.44 -8.54
C PRO A 22 -5.78 16.09 -7.84
N ALA A 23 -5.34 15.05 -8.54
CA ALA A 23 -5.37 13.68 -8.04
C ALA A 23 -3.98 13.22 -7.59
N CYS A 24 -3.95 12.43 -6.53
CA CYS A 24 -2.77 11.67 -6.12
C CYS A 24 -3.19 10.23 -5.79
N THR A 25 -2.36 9.27 -6.18
CA THR A 25 -2.56 7.86 -5.84
C THR A 25 -1.43 7.27 -5.02
N LEU A 26 -1.73 6.22 -4.27
CA LEU A 26 -0.80 5.50 -3.42
C LEU A 26 -0.65 4.04 -3.86
N ILE A 27 0.60 3.58 -4.00
CA ILE A 27 0.95 2.18 -4.28
C ILE A 27 1.91 1.60 -3.24
N THR A 28 1.82 0.30 -3.02
CA THR A 28 2.73 -0.49 -2.17
C THR A 28 3.69 -1.34 -2.99
N THR A 29 4.88 -1.57 -2.44
CA THR A 29 5.84 -2.57 -2.93
C THR A 29 6.05 -3.73 -1.94
N GLY A 30 5.05 -3.99 -1.09
CA GLY A 30 5.07 -5.08 -0.12
C GLY A 30 4.39 -4.70 1.19
N ARG A 31 5.06 -4.93 2.31
CA ARG A 31 4.70 -4.40 3.63
C ARG A 31 5.49 -3.12 3.92
N THR A 32 5.14 -2.07 3.17
CA THR A 32 5.84 -0.78 3.17
C THR A 32 5.02 0.35 3.80
N GLY A 33 3.93 0.05 4.50
CA GLY A 33 3.21 1.02 5.33
C GLY A 33 2.29 1.97 4.57
N THR A 34 1.69 1.53 3.46
CA THR A 34 0.73 2.35 2.71
C THR A 34 -0.51 2.70 3.51
N ASP A 35 -1.09 1.76 4.26
CA ASP A 35 -2.25 2.06 5.11
C ASP A 35 -1.89 3.02 6.24
N PHE A 36 -0.66 2.94 6.74
CA PHE A 36 -0.13 3.90 7.71
C PHE A 36 0.06 5.29 7.10
N LEU A 37 0.64 5.41 5.90
CA LEU A 37 0.72 6.72 5.25
C LEU A 37 -0.68 7.31 5.01
N GLN A 38 -1.63 6.50 4.49
CA GLN A 38 -2.98 6.98 4.26
C GLN A 38 -3.68 7.38 5.56
N SER A 39 -3.47 6.67 6.67
CA SER A 39 -4.05 7.03 7.97
C SER A 39 -3.47 8.32 8.54
N LEU A 40 -2.24 8.70 8.19
CA LEU A 40 -1.70 10.03 8.52
C LEU A 40 -2.39 11.15 7.73
N LEU A 41 -2.81 10.87 6.49
CA LEU A 41 -3.53 11.82 5.63
C LEU A 41 -5.03 11.91 5.94
N ASP A 42 -5.56 10.94 6.69
CA ASP A 42 -6.95 10.94 7.13
C ASP A 42 -7.25 12.15 8.01
N SER A 43 -8.43 12.74 7.81
CA SER A 43 -8.92 13.93 8.53
C SER A 43 -8.15 15.24 8.27
N HIS A 44 -7.18 15.24 7.36
CA HIS A 44 -6.58 16.48 6.87
C HIS A 44 -7.64 17.35 6.18
N THR A 45 -7.68 18.64 6.48
CA THR A 45 -8.80 19.48 6.03
C THR A 45 -8.83 19.63 4.51
N GLU A 46 -7.66 19.64 3.87
CA GLU A 46 -7.49 19.76 2.42
C GLU A 46 -7.53 18.45 1.61
N ILE A 47 -7.52 17.27 2.26
CA ILE A 47 -7.44 15.98 1.54
C ILE A 47 -8.80 15.30 1.54
N MET A 48 -9.28 14.91 0.36
CA MET A 48 -10.43 14.03 0.20
C MET A 48 -9.94 12.61 -0.01
N THR A 49 -10.04 11.77 1.04
CA THR A 49 -9.62 10.37 1.07
C THR A 49 -10.78 9.46 1.47
N PHE A 50 -10.56 8.15 1.45
CA PHE A 50 -11.56 7.14 1.79
C PHE A 50 -11.00 6.15 2.82
N ASN A 51 -11.86 5.25 3.30
CA ASN A 51 -11.55 4.30 4.36
C ASN A 51 -10.61 3.15 3.92
N GLY A 52 -9.35 3.46 3.65
CA GLY A 52 -8.31 2.51 3.22
C GLY A 52 -8.20 2.36 1.71
N SER A 53 -7.51 1.30 1.28
CA SER A 53 -7.43 0.97 -0.13
C SER A 53 -8.79 0.58 -0.71
N LEU A 54 -9.05 0.97 -1.96
CA LEU A 54 -10.27 0.65 -2.68
C LEU A 54 -9.94 0.19 -4.09
N PHE A 55 -10.28 -1.06 -4.41
CA PHE A 55 -10.10 -1.64 -5.74
C PHE A 55 -11.22 -1.24 -6.70
N PHE A 56 -11.48 0.07 -6.79
CA PHE A 56 -12.65 0.62 -7.49
C PHE A 56 -12.73 0.16 -8.95
N TYR A 57 -11.63 0.18 -9.69
CA TYR A 57 -11.63 -0.23 -11.10
C TYR A 57 -11.88 -1.73 -11.31
N ALA A 58 -11.54 -2.57 -10.33
CA ALA A 58 -11.95 -3.97 -10.38
C ALA A 58 -13.44 -4.09 -10.09
N PHE A 59 -13.96 -3.36 -9.10
CA PHE A 59 -15.41 -3.27 -8.87
C PHE A 59 -16.14 -2.79 -10.13
N TRP A 60 -15.70 -1.70 -10.75
CA TRP A 60 -16.32 -1.13 -11.95
C TRP A 60 -16.32 -2.13 -13.11
N ARG A 61 -15.16 -2.76 -13.38
CA ARG A 61 -15.04 -3.79 -14.41
C ARG A 61 -15.89 -5.02 -14.12
N ASP A 62 -16.08 -5.40 -12.86
CA ASP A 62 -16.77 -6.62 -12.47
C ASP A 62 -18.25 -6.39 -12.10
N SER A 63 -18.67 -5.13 -12.02
CA SER A 63 -20.04 -4.73 -11.66
C SER A 63 -21.04 -5.23 -12.68
N TYR A 64 -22.18 -5.72 -12.18
CA TYR A 64 -23.30 -6.10 -13.04
C TYR A 64 -24.00 -4.85 -13.58
N CYS A 65 -24.13 -3.81 -12.74
CA CYS A 65 -24.81 -2.58 -13.08
C CYS A 65 -24.00 -1.68 -14.05
N ALA A 66 -22.66 -1.66 -13.95
CA ALA A 66 -21.82 -0.80 -14.79
C ALA A 66 -21.58 -1.34 -16.22
N LYS A 67 -21.98 -2.59 -16.50
CA LYS A 67 -21.78 -3.25 -17.81
C LYS A 67 -22.93 -3.09 -18.79
N VAL A 68 -24.06 -2.56 -18.35
CA VAL A 68 -25.24 -2.38 -19.20
C VAL A 68 -25.25 -0.99 -19.83
N PRO A 69 -25.83 -0.81 -21.04
CA PRO A 69 -25.86 0.50 -21.69
C PRO A 69 -26.57 1.60 -20.89
N ASN A 70 -27.63 1.25 -20.16
CA ASN A 70 -28.43 2.18 -19.35
C ASN A 70 -28.23 1.86 -17.87
N ILE A 71 -27.21 2.47 -17.26
CA ILE A 71 -26.87 2.24 -15.85
C ILE A 71 -27.97 2.83 -14.96
N ASN A 72 -28.64 1.99 -14.18
CA ASN A 72 -29.46 2.44 -13.06
C ASN A 72 -28.54 2.82 -11.88
N LEU A 73 -28.55 4.10 -11.51
CA LEU A 73 -27.69 4.61 -10.46
C LEU A 73 -28.03 4.04 -9.08
N ASP A 74 -29.31 3.79 -8.79
CA ASP A 74 -29.72 3.21 -7.51
C ASP A 74 -29.13 1.81 -7.32
N ASP A 75 -29.27 0.96 -8.35
CA ASP A 75 -28.77 -0.42 -8.33
C ASP A 75 -27.24 -0.46 -8.25
N LEU A 76 -26.57 0.42 -9.00
CA LEU A 76 -25.11 0.53 -8.98
C LEU A 76 -24.58 0.91 -7.58
N LEU A 77 -25.23 1.85 -6.91
CA LEU A 77 -24.84 2.26 -5.56
C LEU A 77 -25.16 1.17 -4.53
N ASP A 78 -26.27 0.45 -4.67
CA ASP A 78 -26.57 -0.70 -3.81
C ASP A 78 -25.54 -1.84 -4.01
N GLU A 79 -25.13 -2.09 -5.27
CA GLU A 79 -24.07 -3.05 -5.58
C GLU A 79 -22.73 -2.62 -4.94
N PHE A 80 -22.38 -1.34 -5.03
CA PHE A 80 -21.18 -0.80 -4.39
C PHE A 80 -21.22 -0.97 -2.87
N ILE A 81 -22.32 -0.55 -2.23
CA ILE A 81 -22.52 -0.66 -0.78
C ILE A 81 -22.44 -2.12 -0.34
N GLY A 82 -23.13 -3.03 -1.04
CA GLY A 82 -23.13 -4.45 -0.71
C GLY A 82 -21.74 -5.09 -0.81
N LYS A 83 -20.95 -4.72 -1.85
CA LYS A 83 -19.59 -5.26 -2.06
C LYS A 83 -18.51 -4.64 -1.18
N HIS A 84 -18.77 -3.48 -0.56
CA HIS A 84 -17.79 -2.72 0.22
C HIS A 84 -18.35 -2.23 1.56
N ILE A 85 -19.27 -3.00 2.16
CA ILE A 85 -19.93 -2.61 3.40
C ILE A 85 -18.92 -2.36 4.53
N GLU A 86 -17.80 -3.08 4.54
CA GLU A 86 -16.70 -2.91 5.49
C GLU A 86 -15.98 -1.55 5.36
N LYS A 87 -16.02 -0.93 4.18
CA LYS A 87 -15.44 0.41 3.97
C LYS A 87 -16.36 1.51 4.49
N LEU A 88 -17.67 1.28 4.54
CA LEU A 88 -18.66 2.24 5.06
C LEU A 88 -18.99 2.00 6.54
N LYS A 89 -18.89 0.75 7.00
CA LYS A 89 -19.06 0.33 8.39
C LYS A 89 -17.84 -0.46 8.82
N SER A 90 -16.86 0.23 9.40
CA SER A 90 -15.53 -0.32 9.64
C SER A 90 -15.47 -1.35 10.76
N HIS A 91 -16.56 -1.54 11.52
CA HIS A 91 -16.73 -2.70 12.39
C HIS A 91 -16.58 -4.03 11.63
N TYR A 92 -16.90 -4.08 10.33
CA TYR A 92 -16.69 -5.25 9.49
C TYR A 92 -15.30 -5.32 8.85
N ASP A 93 -14.48 -4.26 8.94
CA ASP A 93 -13.09 -4.25 8.44
C ASP A 93 -12.14 -4.83 9.49
N TRP A 94 -12.35 -6.13 9.74
CA TRP A 94 -11.68 -6.89 10.80
C TRP A 94 -10.19 -7.07 10.53
N LEU A 95 -9.79 -7.29 9.29
CA LEU A 95 -8.37 -7.49 8.97
C LEU A 95 -7.56 -6.24 9.30
N GLU A 96 -8.09 -5.05 8.97
CA GLU A 96 -7.43 -3.77 9.19
C GLU A 96 -7.58 -3.25 10.62
N ARG A 97 -8.27 -3.96 11.53
CA ARG A 97 -8.50 -3.51 12.92
C ARG A 97 -9.21 -2.17 13.01
N LYS A 98 -10.19 -1.95 12.14
CA LYS A 98 -11.03 -0.75 12.17
C LYS A 98 -12.36 -0.93 12.91
N ASP A 99 -12.54 -2.07 13.56
CA ASP A 99 -13.55 -2.35 14.58
C ASP A 99 -13.15 -1.87 15.98
N ARG A 100 -11.89 -1.43 16.15
CA ARG A 100 -11.29 -1.00 17.41
C ARG A 100 -10.53 0.32 17.25
N LEU A 101 -11.20 1.31 16.66
CA LEU A 101 -10.69 2.67 16.53
C LEU A 101 -10.91 3.47 17.83
N GLY A 102 -10.45 4.72 17.85
CA GLY A 102 -10.75 5.64 18.94
C GLY A 102 -9.76 5.57 20.09
N GLN A 103 -9.92 6.42 21.10
CA GLN A 103 -8.97 6.47 22.22
C GLN A 103 -8.99 5.19 23.07
N ASN A 104 -10.16 4.56 23.23
CA ASN A 104 -10.32 3.36 24.05
C ASN A 104 -10.36 2.05 23.23
N ALA A 105 -10.18 2.13 21.90
CA ALA A 105 -10.21 0.97 21.00
C ALA A 105 -11.56 0.22 21.00
N ASP A 106 -12.65 0.98 21.11
CA ASP A 106 -14.06 0.56 21.18
C ASP A 106 -14.95 1.29 20.16
N GLU A 107 -14.38 2.13 19.29
CA GLU A 107 -15.09 2.89 18.27
C GLU A 107 -14.90 2.28 16.88
N SER A 108 -15.78 2.64 15.94
CA SER A 108 -15.63 2.29 14.52
C SER A 108 -16.36 3.30 13.64
N VAL A 109 -15.93 3.47 12.39
CA VAL A 109 -16.64 4.27 11.39
C VAL A 109 -17.97 3.60 11.10
N SER A 110 -19.07 4.35 11.20
CA SER A 110 -20.42 3.88 10.92
C SER A 110 -21.18 4.90 10.08
N ILE A 111 -21.10 4.75 8.76
CA ILE A 111 -21.80 5.62 7.80
C ILE A 111 -23.28 5.21 7.71
N ASP A 112 -24.18 6.20 7.72
CA ASP A 112 -25.58 6.01 7.34
C ASP A 112 -25.65 5.73 5.83
N LEU A 113 -26.03 4.49 5.48
CA LEU A 113 -26.03 4.01 4.10
C LEU A 113 -27.11 4.68 3.24
N LEU A 114 -28.24 5.07 3.83
CA LEU A 114 -29.31 5.77 3.12
C LEU A 114 -28.87 7.20 2.82
N LEU A 115 -28.24 7.86 3.80
CA LEU A 115 -27.68 9.20 3.61
C LEU A 115 -26.55 9.18 2.58
N PHE A 116 -25.63 8.22 2.67
CA PHE A 116 -24.54 8.03 1.72
C PHE A 116 -25.06 7.85 0.30
N LYS A 117 -26.03 6.95 0.10
CA LYS A 117 -26.65 6.73 -1.22
C LYS A 117 -27.32 8.01 -1.74
N LYS A 118 -28.07 8.71 -0.89
CA LYS A 118 -28.73 9.98 -1.24
C LYS A 118 -27.70 11.03 -1.69
N MET A 119 -26.61 11.22 -0.93
CA MET A 119 -25.56 12.19 -1.25
C MET A 119 -24.82 11.82 -2.53
N ALA A 120 -24.46 10.55 -2.73
CA ALA A 120 -23.81 10.09 -3.96
C ALA A 120 -24.69 10.33 -5.20
N LYS A 121 -26.00 10.05 -5.11
CA LYS A 121 -26.96 10.36 -6.18
C LYS A 121 -27.05 11.85 -6.47
N ALA A 122 -27.11 12.67 -5.43
CA ALA A 122 -27.21 14.11 -5.57
C ALA A 122 -25.96 14.70 -6.26
N LEU A 123 -24.76 14.24 -5.88
CA LEU A 123 -23.49 14.62 -6.52
C LEU A 123 -23.45 14.23 -8.01
N LEU A 124 -24.04 13.09 -8.39
CA LEU A 124 -24.09 12.60 -9.76
C LEU A 124 -25.24 13.18 -10.60
N SER A 125 -26.12 13.98 -10.00
CA SER A 125 -27.30 14.53 -10.69
C SER A 125 -26.89 15.35 -11.92
N GLY A 126 -27.47 15.03 -13.09
CA GLY A 126 -27.18 15.70 -14.35
C GLY A 126 -25.79 15.42 -14.94
N ARG A 127 -25.07 14.40 -14.44
CA ARG A 127 -23.74 14.01 -14.94
C ARG A 127 -23.78 12.64 -15.61
N SER A 128 -22.81 12.41 -16.50
CA SER A 128 -22.59 11.08 -17.08
C SER A 128 -22.17 10.08 -15.99
N ILE A 129 -22.80 8.92 -15.97
CA ILE A 129 -22.44 7.82 -15.08
C ILE A 129 -21.27 7.06 -15.70
N ASN A 130 -20.04 7.40 -15.29
CA ASN A 130 -18.80 6.74 -15.68
C ASN A 130 -17.92 6.47 -14.45
N SER A 131 -16.85 5.68 -14.61
CA SER A 131 -15.96 5.27 -13.52
C SER A 131 -15.44 6.47 -12.72
N LYS A 132 -14.95 7.51 -13.41
CA LYS A 132 -14.40 8.72 -12.78
C LYS A 132 -15.42 9.42 -11.89
N ASN A 133 -16.57 9.75 -12.46
CA ASN A 133 -17.60 10.51 -11.74
C ASN A 133 -18.17 9.69 -10.58
N VAL A 134 -18.35 8.39 -10.75
CA VAL A 134 -18.86 7.51 -9.68
C VAL A 134 -17.84 7.39 -8.55
N LEU A 135 -16.55 7.21 -8.85
CA LEU A 135 -15.50 7.18 -7.83
C LEU A 135 -15.47 8.49 -7.03
N LEU A 136 -15.48 9.62 -7.71
CA LEU A 136 -15.46 10.94 -7.08
C LEU A 136 -16.70 11.20 -6.23
N ALA A 137 -17.89 10.79 -6.70
CA ALA A 137 -19.13 10.92 -5.94
C ALA A 137 -19.17 10.02 -4.70
N ILE A 138 -18.60 8.82 -4.77
CA ILE A 138 -18.42 7.93 -3.60
C ILE A 138 -17.56 8.61 -2.54
N TYR A 139 -16.43 9.21 -2.93
CA TYR A 139 -15.54 9.91 -2.00
C TYR A 139 -16.21 11.16 -1.42
N GLY A 140 -16.86 11.97 -2.26
CA GLY A 140 -17.62 13.13 -1.82
C GLY A 140 -18.73 12.76 -0.84
N ALA A 141 -19.53 11.74 -1.14
CA ALA A 141 -20.58 11.27 -0.25
C ALA A 141 -20.03 10.74 1.09
N TYR A 142 -18.91 10.02 1.06
CA TYR A 142 -18.23 9.56 2.27
C TYR A 142 -17.77 10.74 3.14
N SER A 143 -17.09 11.73 2.55
CA SER A 143 -16.66 12.95 3.25
C SER A 143 -17.85 13.73 3.83
N LEU A 144 -18.95 13.88 3.08
CA LEU A 144 -20.16 14.55 3.55
C LEU A 144 -20.83 13.79 4.72
N CYS A 145 -20.88 12.47 4.68
CA CYS A 145 -21.41 11.66 5.79
C CYS A 145 -20.55 11.76 7.05
N LEU A 146 -19.25 12.04 6.92
CA LEU A 146 -18.35 12.34 8.03
C LEU A 146 -18.43 13.80 8.50
N GLY A 147 -19.28 14.63 7.88
CA GLY A 147 -19.40 16.05 8.21
C GLY A 147 -18.21 16.90 7.76
N GLN A 148 -17.45 16.45 6.76
CA GLN A 148 -16.32 17.20 6.22
C GLN A 148 -16.79 18.28 5.23
N GLU A 149 -16.11 19.43 5.26
CA GLU A 149 -16.30 20.52 4.30
C GLU A 149 -15.62 20.18 2.96
N ILE A 150 -16.42 19.97 1.91
CA ILE A 150 -15.92 19.58 0.58
C ILE A 150 -15.19 20.73 -0.10
N GLU A 151 -15.66 21.96 0.11
CA GLU A 151 -15.13 23.19 -0.47
C GLU A 151 -13.70 23.48 -0.01
N ARG A 152 -13.30 22.97 1.15
CA ARG A 152 -11.93 23.06 1.68
C ARG A 152 -10.98 22.03 1.09
N LYS A 153 -11.50 21.00 0.40
CA LYS A 153 -10.67 19.96 -0.21
C LYS A 153 -9.93 20.54 -1.41
N THR A 154 -8.62 20.35 -1.47
CA THR A 154 -7.76 20.79 -2.57
C THR A 154 -7.05 19.61 -3.23
N LEU A 155 -7.16 18.39 -2.68
CA LEU A 155 -6.55 17.17 -3.22
C LEU A 155 -7.51 15.98 -3.15
N PHE A 156 -7.64 15.24 -4.25
CA PHE A 156 -8.26 13.92 -4.28
C PHE A 156 -7.18 12.82 -4.10
N PHE A 157 -7.26 12.05 -3.02
CA PHE A 157 -6.27 11.03 -2.68
C PHE A 157 -6.87 9.62 -2.76
N HIS A 158 -6.39 8.79 -3.70
CA HIS A 158 -6.92 7.45 -3.94
C HIS A 158 -5.87 6.35 -3.73
N HIS A 159 -6.09 5.45 -2.77
CA HIS A 159 -5.19 4.32 -2.52
C HIS A 159 -5.58 3.09 -3.36
N ILE A 160 -4.87 2.87 -4.48
CA ILE A 160 -5.08 1.71 -5.37
C ILE A 160 -4.34 0.45 -4.93
N HIS A 161 -3.40 0.58 -3.99
CA HIS A 161 -2.58 -0.45 -3.38
C HIS A 161 -1.57 -1.11 -4.33
N HIS A 162 -2.00 -1.72 -5.43
CA HIS A 162 -1.13 -2.49 -6.33
C HIS A 162 -0.80 -1.72 -7.61
N ALA A 163 0.48 -1.73 -7.99
CA ALA A 163 0.97 -1.02 -9.17
C ALA A 163 0.38 -1.54 -10.50
N GLU A 164 -0.04 -2.82 -10.58
CA GLU A 164 -0.74 -3.33 -11.77
C GLU A 164 -2.10 -2.67 -12.02
N ARG A 165 -2.64 -1.93 -11.04
CA ARG A 165 -3.92 -1.22 -11.16
C ARG A 165 -3.77 0.20 -11.68
N LEU A 166 -2.54 0.71 -11.79
CA LEU A 166 -2.27 2.09 -12.23
C LEU A 166 -2.84 2.38 -13.61
N ASP A 167 -2.70 1.46 -14.57
CA ASP A 167 -3.12 1.71 -15.96
C ASP A 167 -4.63 2.05 -16.04
N ASN A 168 -5.48 1.31 -15.32
CA ASN A 168 -6.92 1.57 -15.26
C ASN A 168 -7.27 2.84 -14.46
N TYR A 169 -6.48 3.19 -13.44
CA TYR A 169 -6.72 4.42 -12.68
C TYR A 169 -6.32 5.66 -13.48
N LEU A 170 -5.16 5.61 -14.14
CA LEU A 170 -4.62 6.72 -14.92
C LEU A 170 -5.42 6.99 -16.20
N SER A 171 -6.29 6.07 -16.65
CA SER A 171 -7.22 6.40 -17.74
C SER A 171 -8.24 7.48 -17.33
N ASP A 172 -8.64 7.52 -16.06
CA ASP A 172 -9.54 8.55 -15.52
C ASP A 172 -8.78 9.77 -14.96
N PHE A 173 -7.57 9.53 -14.45
CA PHE A 173 -6.71 10.53 -13.80
C PHE A 173 -5.30 10.56 -14.42
N PRO A 174 -5.17 10.94 -15.70
CA PRO A 174 -3.90 10.86 -16.43
C PRO A 174 -2.79 11.70 -15.83
N ASP A 175 -3.11 12.83 -15.21
CA ASP A 175 -2.16 13.75 -14.58
C ASP A 175 -1.93 13.48 -13.09
N SER A 176 -2.43 12.35 -12.57
CA SER A 176 -2.33 12.03 -11.15
C SER A 176 -0.87 11.90 -10.70
N LYS A 177 -0.56 12.47 -9.52
CA LYS A 177 0.68 12.24 -8.80
C LYS A 177 0.70 10.80 -8.26
N ILE A 178 1.87 10.17 -8.17
CA ILE A 178 2.01 8.80 -7.65
C ILE A 178 2.94 8.76 -6.44
N ILE A 179 2.43 8.36 -5.27
CA ILE A 179 3.26 7.98 -4.13
C ILE A 179 3.52 6.48 -4.18
N CYS A 180 4.79 6.11 -4.12
CA CYS A 180 5.22 4.72 -4.01
C CYS A 180 5.92 4.49 -2.68
N MET A 181 5.36 3.62 -1.84
CA MET A 181 5.96 3.28 -0.56
C MET A 181 7.00 2.17 -0.71
N THR A 182 8.18 2.40 -0.16
CA THR A 182 9.28 1.44 -0.05
C THR A 182 9.71 1.23 1.40
N ARG A 183 10.53 0.20 1.63
CA ARG A 183 11.11 -0.21 2.91
C ARG A 183 12.43 -0.93 2.63
N ASP A 184 13.29 -1.07 3.64
CA ASP A 184 14.45 -1.96 3.52
C ASP A 184 13.98 -3.31 2.96
N PRO A 185 14.49 -3.76 1.79
CA PRO A 185 13.93 -4.91 1.11
C PRO A 185 14.06 -6.20 1.93
N ARG A 186 15.05 -6.28 2.82
CA ARG A 186 15.25 -7.45 3.70
C ARG A 186 14.19 -7.47 4.79
N ALA A 187 13.94 -6.32 5.42
CA ALA A 187 12.85 -6.15 6.37
C ALA A 187 11.48 -6.36 5.70
N ASN A 188 11.26 -5.82 4.51
CA ASN A 188 10.02 -5.98 3.75
C ASN A 188 9.74 -7.46 3.44
N PHE A 189 10.75 -8.20 2.98
CA PHE A 189 10.64 -9.64 2.71
C PHE A 189 10.28 -10.43 3.97
N VAL A 190 11.03 -10.26 5.06
CA VAL A 190 10.78 -10.97 6.33
C VAL A 190 9.40 -10.64 6.89
N SER A 191 9.04 -9.36 6.92
CA SER A 191 7.71 -8.92 7.39
C SER A 191 6.61 -9.55 6.54
N GLY A 192 6.76 -9.46 5.23
CA GLY A 192 5.82 -9.98 4.27
C GLY A 192 5.51 -11.46 4.44
N VAL A 193 6.56 -12.27 4.48
CA VAL A 193 6.42 -13.72 4.53
C VAL A 193 5.93 -14.18 5.90
N GLN A 194 6.50 -13.66 6.99
CA GLN A 194 6.20 -14.18 8.33
C GLN A 194 4.86 -13.72 8.88
N HIS A 195 4.44 -12.48 8.61
CA HIS A 195 3.16 -11.98 9.10
C HIS A 195 2.00 -12.65 8.39
N TRP A 196 2.05 -12.74 7.05
CA TRP A 196 1.00 -13.39 6.28
C TRP A 196 0.91 -14.88 6.56
N LYS A 197 2.03 -15.57 6.70
CA LYS A 197 2.04 -16.97 7.12
C LYS A 197 1.37 -17.21 8.48
N ARG A 198 1.59 -16.31 9.45
CA ARG A 198 0.97 -16.39 10.77
C ARG A 198 -0.54 -16.13 10.71
N TYR A 199 -0.94 -15.16 9.89
CA TYR A 199 -2.33 -14.76 9.74
C TYR A 199 -3.16 -15.75 8.92
N ASP A 200 -2.60 -16.27 7.82
CA ASP A 200 -3.25 -17.18 6.88
C ASP A 200 -2.27 -18.29 6.48
N GLN A 201 -2.50 -19.50 6.99
CA GLN A 201 -1.65 -20.66 6.70
C GLN A 201 -1.60 -21.02 5.22
N SER A 202 -2.61 -20.64 4.42
CA SER A 202 -2.58 -20.86 2.97
C SER A 202 -1.43 -20.11 2.28
N LYS A 203 -0.84 -19.10 2.96
CA LYS A 203 0.32 -18.35 2.49
C LYS A 203 1.66 -19.03 2.82
N ASP A 204 1.67 -20.15 3.54
CA ASP A 204 2.91 -20.90 3.83
C ASP A 204 3.33 -21.82 2.66
N ASN A 205 3.65 -21.20 1.53
CA ASN A 205 4.11 -21.91 0.34
C ASN A 205 5.11 -21.07 -0.49
N GLY A 206 5.82 -21.75 -1.39
CA GLY A 206 6.83 -21.18 -2.25
C GLY A 206 6.30 -20.12 -3.23
N SER A 207 5.02 -20.19 -3.63
CA SER A 207 4.42 -19.17 -4.50
C SER A 207 4.30 -17.83 -3.78
N HIS A 208 3.87 -17.85 -2.52
CA HIS A 208 3.82 -16.63 -1.70
C HIS A 208 5.21 -16.08 -1.40
N LEU A 209 6.18 -16.96 -1.17
CA LEU A 209 7.58 -16.56 -0.99
C LEU A 209 8.12 -15.88 -2.25
N PHE A 210 7.96 -16.51 -3.41
CA PHE A 210 8.35 -15.96 -4.70
C PHE A 210 7.67 -14.62 -4.97
N TYR A 211 6.38 -14.49 -4.65
CA TYR A 211 5.64 -13.25 -4.78
C TYR A 211 6.29 -12.09 -3.99
N TYR A 212 6.68 -12.32 -2.74
CA TYR A 212 7.38 -11.30 -1.95
C TYR A 212 8.80 -11.02 -2.45
N ILE A 213 9.54 -12.05 -2.87
CA ILE A 213 10.86 -11.88 -3.51
C ILE A 213 10.74 -10.99 -4.75
N ASN A 214 9.76 -11.26 -5.60
CA ASN A 214 9.52 -10.44 -6.79
C ASN A 214 9.18 -8.99 -6.42
N ARG A 215 8.32 -8.78 -5.41
CA ARG A 215 7.99 -7.42 -4.96
C ARG A 215 9.19 -6.65 -4.41
N ILE A 216 10.02 -7.29 -3.58
CA ILE A 216 11.21 -6.59 -3.07
C ILE A 216 12.25 -6.35 -4.15
N LEU A 217 12.33 -7.15 -5.21
CA LEU A 217 13.27 -6.90 -6.32
C LEU A 217 12.75 -5.81 -7.26
N VAL A 218 11.47 -5.88 -7.61
CA VAL A 218 10.82 -4.93 -8.53
C VAL A 218 10.62 -3.56 -7.86
N ASP A 219 10.03 -3.48 -6.67
CA ASP A 219 9.90 -2.23 -5.91
C ASP A 219 9.48 -1.02 -6.79
N ALA A 220 10.15 0.13 -6.68
CA ALA A 220 9.86 1.33 -7.47
C ALA A 220 10.31 1.24 -8.95
N TYR A 221 10.74 0.08 -9.47
CA TYR A 221 10.90 -0.14 -10.92
C TYR A 221 9.57 -0.14 -11.66
N VAL A 222 8.44 -0.40 -10.97
CA VAL A 222 7.11 -0.31 -11.59
C VAL A 222 6.76 1.08 -12.12
N LEU A 223 7.45 2.12 -11.63
CA LEU A 223 7.22 3.50 -12.03
C LEU A 223 7.88 3.87 -13.36
N ASP A 224 8.87 3.09 -13.82
CA ASP A 224 9.60 3.40 -15.06
C ASP A 224 8.71 3.36 -16.32
N LYS A 225 7.53 2.74 -16.22
CA LYS A 225 6.53 2.70 -17.31
C LYS A 225 5.58 3.90 -17.34
N PHE A 226 5.68 4.82 -16.38
CA PHE A 226 4.80 5.97 -16.27
C PHE A 226 5.58 7.29 -16.35
N ASN A 227 4.97 8.28 -17.00
CA ASN A 227 5.51 9.63 -17.10
C ASN A 227 4.96 10.58 -16.01
N ASN A 228 4.09 10.08 -15.15
CA ASN A 228 3.49 10.82 -14.05
C ASN A 228 4.54 11.31 -13.04
N ASP A 229 4.29 12.48 -12.44
CA ASP A 229 5.11 12.92 -11.31
C ASP A 229 4.93 11.95 -10.13
N TYR A 230 6.03 11.47 -9.57
CA TYR A 230 6.01 10.50 -8.50
C TYR A 230 6.97 10.85 -7.37
N MET A 231 6.67 10.34 -6.18
CA MET A 231 7.57 10.37 -5.03
C MET A 231 7.69 8.96 -4.44
N VAL A 232 8.93 8.49 -4.27
CA VAL A 232 9.19 7.28 -3.49
C VAL A 232 9.46 7.64 -2.03
N MET A 233 8.69 7.04 -1.13
CA MET A 233 8.76 7.30 0.31
C MET A 233 9.10 6.03 1.09
N ARG A 234 9.98 6.17 2.07
CA ARG A 234 10.36 5.10 2.99
C ARG A 234 9.45 5.09 4.20
N ILE A 235 8.96 3.92 4.60
CA ILE A 235 8.25 3.79 5.88
C ILE A 235 9.10 4.26 7.06
N GLU A 236 10.43 4.06 6.98
CA GLU A 236 11.38 4.46 8.03
C GLU A 236 11.46 5.98 8.24
N ASP A 237 10.98 6.77 7.28
CA ASP A 237 11.05 8.23 7.31
C ASP A 237 9.72 8.89 7.72
N LEU A 238 8.61 8.14 7.82
CA LEU A 238 7.27 8.70 8.07
C LEU A 238 7.09 9.33 9.46
N GLY A 239 7.98 9.04 10.41
CA GLY A 239 7.97 9.67 11.73
C GLY A 239 8.61 11.06 11.78
N LYS A 240 9.20 11.52 10.66
CA LYS A 240 9.95 12.78 10.61
C LYS A 240 9.05 13.89 10.10
N LYS A 241 8.79 14.91 10.95
CA LYS A 241 7.99 16.09 10.58
C LYS A 241 8.45 16.72 9.26
N GLN A 242 9.76 16.88 9.05
CA GLN A 242 10.27 17.49 7.82
C GLN A 242 9.98 16.68 6.56
N VAL A 243 9.79 15.36 6.68
CA VAL A 243 9.41 14.49 5.56
C VAL A 243 7.93 14.69 5.22
N LEU A 244 7.08 14.83 6.25
CA LEU A 244 5.66 15.11 6.08
C LEU A 244 5.42 16.53 5.54
N GLU A 245 6.16 17.54 6.00
CA GLU A 245 6.13 18.91 5.45
C GLU A 245 6.47 18.91 3.95
N LYS A 246 7.53 18.21 3.55
CA LYS A 246 7.91 18.05 2.13
C LYS A 246 6.87 17.29 1.31
N LEU A 247 6.18 16.33 1.92
CA LEU A 247 5.08 15.63 1.28
C LEU A 247 3.93 16.62 1.02
N CYS A 248 3.55 17.44 2.02
CA CYS A 248 2.54 18.48 1.87
C CYS A 248 2.89 19.47 0.77
N ASP A 249 4.12 20.01 0.78
CA ASP A 249 4.61 20.93 -0.26
C ASP A 249 4.51 20.31 -1.65
N TRP A 250 4.92 19.04 -1.78
CA TRP A 250 4.86 18.34 -3.06
C TRP A 250 3.43 18.04 -3.49
N LEU A 251 2.53 17.73 -2.56
CA LEU A 251 1.11 17.52 -2.85
C LEU A 251 0.38 18.84 -3.19
N GLY A 252 0.88 19.97 -2.70
CA GLY A 252 0.26 21.28 -2.84
C GLY A 252 -0.80 21.56 -1.78
N ILE A 253 -0.58 21.03 -0.56
CA ILE A 253 -1.44 21.22 0.61
C ILE A 253 -0.61 21.81 1.76
N SER A 254 -1.28 22.38 2.75
CA SER A 254 -0.68 22.86 3.99
C SER A 254 -0.25 21.69 4.89
N TYR A 255 0.69 21.95 5.79
CA TYR A 255 0.99 20.99 6.86
C TYR A 255 0.02 21.19 8.03
N GLU A 256 -0.57 20.11 8.52
CA GLU A 256 -1.38 20.08 9.75
C GLU A 256 -0.76 19.10 10.77
N ASP A 257 -0.79 19.43 12.07
CA ASP A 257 -0.27 18.55 13.13
C ASP A 257 -1.03 17.20 13.22
N GLN A 258 -2.23 17.13 12.64
CA GLN A 258 -2.99 15.88 12.44
C GLN A 258 -2.18 14.83 11.67
N LEU A 259 -1.25 15.23 10.79
CA LEU A 259 -0.39 14.32 10.02
C LEU A 259 0.55 13.46 10.88
N ALA A 260 0.72 13.79 12.16
CA ALA A 260 1.45 12.95 13.11
C ALA A 260 0.58 11.84 13.74
N LYS A 261 -0.74 11.90 13.53
CA LYS A 261 -1.73 10.97 14.08
C LYS A 261 -2.25 10.06 12.99
N SER A 262 -2.30 8.77 13.30
CA SER A 262 -2.83 7.73 12.41
C SER A 262 -4.31 7.53 12.72
N THR A 263 -5.20 7.96 11.83
CA THR A 263 -6.65 7.89 12.02
C THR A 263 -7.39 7.26 10.85
N TRP A 264 -8.64 6.86 11.11
CA TRP A 264 -9.65 6.53 10.10
C TRP A 264 -10.97 7.19 10.48
N GLY A 265 -11.49 8.08 9.64
CA GLY A 265 -12.68 8.87 9.98
C GLY A 265 -12.49 9.71 11.24
N GLY A 266 -11.27 10.20 11.48
CA GLY A 266 -10.92 11.00 12.66
C GLY A 266 -10.65 10.22 13.94
N MET A 267 -10.89 8.91 13.95
CA MET A 267 -10.64 8.06 15.11
C MET A 267 -9.28 7.38 15.02
N ILE A 268 -8.57 7.29 16.16
CA ILE A 268 -7.22 6.71 16.22
C ILE A 268 -7.19 5.26 15.75
N TRP A 269 -6.20 4.94 14.92
CA TRP A 269 -5.90 3.60 14.43
C TRP A 269 -4.56 3.09 14.95
N ARG A 270 -4.53 1.81 15.37
CA ARG A 270 -3.38 1.17 16.03
C ARG A 270 -2.70 0.08 15.19
N GLY A 271 -2.93 0.09 13.87
CA GLY A 271 -2.39 -0.87 12.93
C GLY A 271 -3.28 -2.10 12.71
N ASP A 272 -3.01 -2.85 11.65
CA ASP A 272 -3.79 -4.01 11.20
C ASP A 272 -3.55 -5.28 12.06
N ARG A 273 -4.43 -6.29 11.93
CA ARG A 273 -4.29 -7.58 12.63
C ARG A 273 -3.25 -8.52 12.02
N VAL A 274 -2.80 -8.26 10.79
CA VAL A 274 -1.71 -9.01 10.16
C VAL A 274 -0.37 -8.61 10.82
N SER A 275 -0.27 -7.37 11.32
CA SER A 275 0.79 -6.87 12.19
C SER A 275 0.59 -7.42 13.61
N SER A 276 1.62 -8.05 14.17
CA SER A 276 1.49 -8.76 15.45
C SER A 276 1.40 -7.84 16.67
N ASN A 277 1.80 -6.58 16.54
CA ASN A 277 1.81 -5.62 17.64
C ASN A 277 0.83 -4.49 17.31
N GLU A 278 -0.05 -4.17 18.27
CA GLU A 278 -0.84 -2.96 18.21
C GLU A 278 0.05 -1.77 18.57
N SER A 279 -0.09 -0.65 17.88
CA SER A 279 0.60 0.57 18.29
C SER A 279 -0.08 1.16 19.52
N GLU A 280 0.65 1.31 20.61
CA GLU A 280 0.18 2.05 21.80
C GLU A 280 0.02 3.54 21.49
N VAL A 281 0.82 4.05 20.55
CA VAL A 281 0.80 5.43 20.10
C VAL A 281 -0.02 5.49 18.81
N GLY A 282 -1.09 6.30 18.79
CA GLY A 282 -1.95 6.50 17.62
C GLY A 282 -1.29 7.28 16.47
N GLY A 283 -0.08 6.89 16.06
CA GLY A 283 0.82 7.58 15.14
C GLY A 283 2.09 6.75 14.90
N TRP A 284 3.18 7.41 14.49
CA TRP A 284 4.44 6.71 14.21
C TRP A 284 5.08 6.09 15.46
N SER A 285 5.65 4.89 15.32
CA SER A 285 6.49 4.25 16.32
C SER A 285 7.65 3.49 15.68
N ALA A 286 8.86 3.63 16.23
CA ALA A 286 10.03 2.87 15.81
C ALA A 286 9.80 1.35 15.87
N LYS A 287 8.99 0.89 16.85
CA LYS A 287 8.64 -0.53 17.04
C LYS A 287 7.93 -1.12 15.81
N MET A 288 7.27 -0.31 14.98
CA MET A 288 6.63 -0.77 13.74
C MET A 288 7.66 -1.26 12.70
N LEU A 289 8.90 -0.81 12.81
CA LEU A 289 9.99 -1.16 11.90
C LEU A 289 10.69 -2.46 12.31
N GLU A 290 10.59 -2.83 13.59
CA GLU A 290 11.26 -3.99 14.18
C GLU A 290 10.66 -5.29 13.66
N ASN A 291 11.50 -6.14 13.06
CA ASN A 291 11.10 -7.48 12.67
C ASN A 291 12.24 -8.53 12.69
N ALA A 292 13.41 -8.16 13.24
CA ALA A 292 14.58 -9.01 13.40
C ALA A 292 15.03 -9.69 12.09
N TRP A 293 14.97 -8.98 10.95
CA TRP A 293 15.37 -9.55 9.66
C TRP A 293 16.86 -9.94 9.64
N GLU A 294 17.69 -9.23 10.41
CA GLU A 294 19.13 -9.45 10.54
C GLU A 294 19.46 -10.84 11.09
N GLU A 295 18.63 -11.32 12.03
CA GLU A 295 18.75 -12.63 12.68
C GLU A 295 18.07 -13.74 11.86
N LYS A 296 16.94 -13.41 11.23
CA LYS A 296 16.10 -14.38 10.51
C LYS A 296 16.64 -14.77 9.14
N LEU A 297 17.43 -13.91 8.51
CA LEU A 297 18.09 -14.20 7.24
C LEU A 297 19.48 -14.78 7.48
N SER A 298 19.80 -15.89 6.81
CA SER A 298 21.16 -16.45 6.83
C SER A 298 22.19 -15.45 6.27
N LEU A 299 23.47 -15.72 6.54
CA LEU A 299 24.56 -14.97 5.94
C LEU A 299 24.51 -15.01 4.41
N THR A 300 24.17 -16.18 3.83
CA THR A 300 24.03 -16.37 2.39
C THR A 300 22.89 -15.55 1.81
N ASP A 301 21.72 -15.55 2.46
CA ASP A 301 20.57 -14.75 2.03
C ASP A 301 20.92 -13.26 2.04
N LYS A 302 21.53 -12.79 3.13
CA LYS A 302 21.96 -11.39 3.27
C LYS A 302 22.99 -11.02 2.21
N TYR A 303 23.94 -11.90 1.90
CA TYR A 303 24.96 -11.68 0.88
C TYR A 303 24.36 -11.61 -0.54
N LEU A 304 23.49 -12.57 -0.90
CA LEU A 304 22.76 -12.59 -2.17
C LEU A 304 21.93 -11.31 -2.35
N LEU A 305 21.10 -10.98 -1.37
CA LEU A 305 20.24 -9.81 -1.40
C LEU A 305 21.05 -8.50 -1.44
N ASN A 306 22.15 -8.42 -0.68
CA ASN A 306 23.05 -7.26 -0.72
C ASN A 306 23.65 -7.06 -2.11
N PHE A 307 24.10 -8.14 -2.77
CA PHE A 307 24.68 -8.05 -4.11
C PHE A 307 23.63 -7.64 -5.15
N LEU A 308 22.50 -8.35 -5.19
CA LEU A 308 21.45 -8.14 -6.21
C LEU A 308 20.80 -6.76 -6.13
N MET A 309 20.76 -6.15 -4.94
CA MET A 309 20.05 -4.90 -4.68
C MET A 309 21.00 -3.77 -4.23
N ASN A 310 22.31 -3.93 -4.40
CA ASN A 310 23.32 -3.05 -3.81
C ASN A 310 23.13 -1.58 -4.17
N SER A 311 22.93 -1.29 -5.45
CA SER A 311 22.76 0.08 -5.95
C SER A 311 21.55 0.76 -5.31
N ARG A 312 20.46 0.02 -5.10
CA ARG A 312 19.26 0.51 -4.42
C ARG A 312 19.46 0.69 -2.93
N LEU A 313 20.11 -0.28 -2.25
CA LEU A 313 20.41 -0.14 -0.82
C LEU A 313 21.25 1.12 -0.57
N LYS A 314 22.27 1.35 -1.41
CA LYS A 314 23.09 2.57 -1.37
C LYS A 314 22.27 3.83 -1.66
N PHE A 315 21.45 3.81 -2.72
CA PHE A 315 20.62 4.95 -3.11
C PHE A 315 19.65 5.38 -2.00
N TYR A 316 18.97 4.43 -1.37
CA TYR A 316 18.09 4.69 -0.24
C TYR A 316 18.82 4.75 1.11
N GLY A 317 20.16 4.76 1.14
CA GLY A 317 20.93 4.80 2.39
C GLY A 317 20.53 3.74 3.42
N TYR A 318 20.14 2.55 2.97
CA TYR A 318 20.00 1.37 3.83
C TYR A 318 21.38 0.79 4.11
N GLN A 319 21.49 -0.01 5.17
CA GLN A 319 22.75 -0.70 5.47
C GLN A 319 23.15 -1.61 4.31
N TYR A 320 24.37 -1.45 3.79
CA TYR A 320 24.87 -2.25 2.67
C TYR A 320 26.36 -2.57 2.85
N GLN A 321 26.81 -3.62 2.16
CA GLN A 321 28.22 -3.96 2.02
C GLN A 321 28.67 -3.70 0.58
N GLY A 322 29.89 -3.21 0.40
CA GLY A 322 30.49 -3.07 -0.93
C GLY A 322 30.53 -4.41 -1.66
N ILE A 323 30.35 -4.38 -2.98
CA ILE A 323 30.45 -5.59 -3.80
C ILE A 323 31.92 -5.98 -3.94
N ASN A 324 32.28 -7.19 -3.49
CA ASN A 324 33.60 -7.78 -3.70
C ASN A 324 33.68 -8.38 -5.12
N VAL A 325 34.85 -8.30 -5.77
CA VAL A 325 35.17 -8.95 -7.06
C VAL A 325 34.85 -10.45 -7.02
N LEU A 326 35.14 -11.14 -5.90
CA LEU A 326 34.78 -12.55 -5.73
C LEU A 326 33.26 -12.79 -5.82
N GLY A 327 32.45 -11.81 -5.43
CA GLY A 327 30.99 -11.86 -5.51
C GLY A 327 30.48 -12.09 -6.92
N TYR A 328 31.17 -11.58 -7.94
CA TYR A 328 30.78 -11.81 -9.33
C TYR A 328 30.82 -13.30 -9.70
N PHE A 329 31.72 -14.10 -9.11
CA PHE A 329 31.83 -15.53 -9.39
C PHE A 329 31.02 -16.39 -8.41
N THR A 330 30.92 -16.00 -7.15
CA THR A 330 30.21 -16.79 -6.13
C THR A 330 28.70 -16.63 -6.22
N ILE A 331 28.18 -15.45 -6.56
CA ILE A 331 26.74 -15.19 -6.58
C ILE A 331 25.98 -16.09 -7.56
N PRO A 332 26.41 -16.29 -8.83
CA PRO A 332 25.77 -17.25 -9.74
C PRO A 332 25.60 -18.65 -9.13
N ILE A 333 26.63 -19.14 -8.43
CA ILE A 333 26.61 -20.44 -7.77
C ILE A 333 25.62 -20.42 -6.61
N LEU A 334 25.69 -19.40 -5.75
CA LEU A 334 24.78 -19.24 -4.60
C LEU A 334 23.31 -19.07 -5.01
N ILE A 335 23.03 -18.49 -6.17
CA ILE A 335 21.68 -18.37 -6.73
C ILE A 335 21.02 -19.76 -6.93
N LEU A 336 21.80 -20.83 -7.15
CA LEU A 336 21.26 -22.17 -7.35
C LEU A 336 20.88 -22.90 -6.06
N PHE A 337 21.15 -22.32 -4.89
CA PHE A 337 20.83 -22.91 -3.59
C PHE A 337 19.55 -22.28 -3.00
N PRO A 338 18.81 -23.04 -2.17
CA PRO A 338 17.63 -22.52 -1.49
C PRO A 338 17.96 -21.46 -0.46
N LEU A 339 17.11 -20.43 -0.39
CA LEU A 339 17.12 -19.43 0.69
C LEU A 339 16.70 -20.05 2.02
N SER A 340 17.01 -19.39 3.13
CA SER A 340 16.67 -19.86 4.49
C SER A 340 15.17 -20.16 4.65
N PHE A 341 14.31 -19.34 4.05
CA PHE A 341 12.86 -19.51 4.08
C PHE A 341 12.36 -20.60 3.11
N GLU A 342 13.14 -20.95 2.08
CA GLU A 342 12.83 -22.03 1.13
C GLU A 342 13.19 -23.40 1.70
N LEU A 343 14.26 -23.50 2.49
CA LEU A 343 14.76 -24.78 3.05
C LEU A 343 13.67 -25.60 3.75
N ARG A 344 12.73 -24.93 4.43
CA ARG A 344 11.59 -25.59 5.07
C ARG A 344 10.74 -26.38 4.07
N TYR A 345 10.52 -25.88 2.86
CA TYR A 345 9.66 -26.54 1.87
C TYR A 345 10.29 -27.81 1.28
N PHE A 346 11.60 -28.00 1.49
CA PHE A 346 12.35 -29.19 1.11
C PHE A 346 12.68 -30.08 2.31
N SER A 347 12.22 -29.75 3.52
CA SER A 347 12.47 -30.59 4.69
C SER A 347 11.64 -31.87 4.61
N PHE A 348 12.21 -32.98 5.11
CA PHE A 348 11.50 -34.26 5.18
C PHE A 348 10.15 -34.12 5.90
N SER A 349 10.12 -33.37 7.01
CA SER A 349 8.90 -33.11 7.78
C SER A 349 7.80 -32.43 6.96
N TYR A 350 8.14 -31.43 6.14
CA TYR A 350 7.17 -30.73 5.31
C TYR A 350 6.66 -31.62 4.18
N LEU A 351 7.57 -32.31 3.50
CA LEU A 351 7.23 -33.23 2.40
C LEU A 351 6.37 -34.41 2.88
N TRP A 352 6.70 -34.98 4.04
CA TRP A 352 5.93 -36.05 4.65
C TRP A 352 4.52 -35.59 5.05
N ALA A 353 4.39 -34.39 5.62
CA ALA A 353 3.09 -33.81 5.94
C ALA A 353 2.24 -33.59 4.67
N ALA A 354 2.83 -33.05 3.61
CA ALA A 354 2.15 -32.87 2.33
C ALA A 354 1.68 -34.21 1.74
N PHE A 355 2.53 -35.24 1.78
CA PHE A 355 2.18 -36.60 1.33
C PHE A 355 1.03 -37.19 2.16
N LYS A 356 1.12 -37.12 3.50
CA LYS A 356 0.07 -37.62 4.41
C LYS A 356 -1.28 -36.92 4.18
N ASN A 357 -1.24 -35.62 3.90
CA ASN A 357 -2.44 -34.81 3.63
C ASN A 357 -2.92 -34.89 2.18
N LYS A 358 -2.27 -35.69 1.32
CA LYS A 358 -2.53 -35.81 -0.13
C LYS A 358 -2.44 -34.48 -0.89
N ASP A 359 -1.69 -33.51 -0.37
CA ASP A 359 -1.45 -32.21 -1.01
C ASP A 359 -0.15 -32.23 -1.81
N LEU A 360 -0.08 -33.09 -2.84
CA LEU A 360 1.10 -33.11 -3.73
C LEU A 360 1.20 -31.84 -4.58
N ARG A 361 0.09 -31.10 -4.71
CA ARG A 361 0.04 -29.84 -5.44
C ARG A 361 0.94 -28.79 -4.78
N VAL A 362 0.93 -28.67 -3.45
CA VAL A 362 1.79 -27.68 -2.77
C VAL A 362 3.28 -27.96 -3.01
N VAL A 363 3.68 -29.23 -3.07
CA VAL A 363 5.07 -29.62 -3.36
C VAL A 363 5.47 -29.20 -4.78
N ALA A 364 4.62 -29.47 -5.77
CA ALA A 364 4.86 -29.04 -7.15
C ALA A 364 4.95 -27.50 -7.27
N VAL A 365 4.05 -26.78 -6.58
CA VAL A 365 4.08 -25.31 -6.51
C VAL A 365 5.37 -24.79 -5.88
N ASN A 366 5.87 -25.44 -4.83
CA ASN A 366 7.12 -25.07 -4.17
C ASN A 366 8.31 -25.25 -5.12
N CYS A 367 8.43 -26.40 -5.78
CA CYS A 367 9.47 -26.66 -6.77
C CYS A 367 9.41 -25.67 -7.95
N TYR A 368 8.23 -25.40 -8.49
CA TYR A 368 8.05 -24.45 -9.58
C TYR A 368 8.44 -23.03 -9.16
N SER A 369 8.02 -22.59 -7.97
CA SER A 369 8.32 -21.26 -7.46
C SER A 369 9.82 -21.08 -7.17
N TYR A 370 10.49 -22.14 -6.71
CA TYR A 370 11.93 -22.18 -6.55
C TYR A 370 12.67 -21.98 -7.87
N LEU A 371 12.29 -22.71 -8.93
CA LEU A 371 12.87 -22.54 -10.27
C LEU A 371 12.65 -21.11 -10.80
N ARG A 372 11.44 -20.56 -10.61
CA ARG A 372 11.17 -19.15 -10.97
C ARG A 372 12.05 -18.17 -10.21
N ARG A 373 12.32 -18.43 -8.92
CA ARG A 373 13.23 -17.60 -8.11
C ARG A 373 14.66 -17.65 -8.66
N ILE A 374 15.16 -18.83 -9.07
CA ILE A 374 16.48 -18.95 -9.74
C ILE A 374 16.54 -18.03 -10.96
N VAL A 375 15.58 -18.15 -11.87
CA VAL A 375 15.52 -17.34 -13.09
C VAL A 375 15.46 -15.84 -12.78
N LEU A 376 14.63 -15.46 -11.81
CA LEU A 376 14.49 -14.08 -11.37
C LEU A 376 15.81 -13.53 -10.79
N PHE A 377 16.51 -14.31 -9.98
CA PHE A 377 17.79 -13.89 -9.40
C PHE A 377 18.87 -13.73 -10.47
N TYR A 378 18.95 -14.63 -11.46
CA TYR A 378 19.86 -14.47 -12.58
C TYR A 378 19.56 -13.21 -13.41
N LYS A 379 18.29 -12.87 -13.61
CA LYS A 379 17.90 -11.61 -14.25
C LYS A 379 18.44 -10.38 -13.50
N TYR A 380 18.33 -10.37 -12.17
CA TYR A 380 18.84 -9.26 -11.35
C TYR A 380 20.37 -9.27 -11.19
N TYR A 381 21.00 -10.45 -11.21
CA TYR A 381 22.45 -10.58 -11.27
C TYR A 381 22.99 -9.97 -12.56
N ALA A 382 22.39 -10.29 -13.72
CA ALA A 382 22.74 -9.69 -15.01
C ALA A 382 22.63 -8.15 -14.97
N LYS A 383 21.59 -7.62 -14.31
CA LYS A 383 21.42 -6.17 -14.11
C LYS A 383 22.51 -5.57 -13.19
N ALA A 384 22.90 -6.28 -12.14
CA ALA A 384 23.93 -5.85 -11.21
C ALA A 384 25.33 -5.80 -11.86
N ILE A 385 25.68 -6.79 -12.69
CA ILE A 385 26.97 -6.82 -13.40
C ILE A 385 27.02 -5.80 -14.55
N GLY A 386 25.88 -5.47 -15.15
CA GLY A 386 25.76 -4.40 -16.16
C GLY A 386 25.94 -2.98 -15.61
N CYS A 387 26.42 -2.82 -14.37
CA CYS A 387 26.65 -1.54 -13.69
C CYS A 387 25.42 -0.62 -13.62
N PHE A 388 24.22 -1.20 -13.61
CA PHE A 388 22.99 -0.43 -13.51
C PHE A 388 22.93 0.35 -12.18
N LYS A 389 22.81 1.67 -12.28
CA LYS A 389 22.62 2.56 -11.12
C LYS A 389 21.14 2.82 -10.90
N PHE A 390 20.64 2.37 -9.75
CA PHE A 390 19.29 2.71 -9.31
C PHE A 390 19.20 4.20 -8.96
N SER A 391 18.18 4.89 -9.47
CA SER A 391 17.92 6.31 -9.21
C SER A 391 16.43 6.60 -9.31
N ARG A 392 15.89 7.42 -8.40
CA ARG A 392 14.47 7.82 -8.33
C ARG A 392 14.31 9.22 -7.76
N LYS A 393 13.16 9.85 -8.02
CA LYS A 393 12.73 11.01 -7.23
C LYS A 393 12.30 10.52 -5.84
N THR A 394 13.01 10.95 -4.81
CA THR A 394 12.72 10.64 -3.39
C THR A 394 12.38 11.91 -2.65
N SER A 395 11.73 11.78 -1.48
CA SER A 395 11.67 12.91 -0.55
C SER A 395 13.11 13.34 -0.18
N PRO A 396 13.46 14.64 -0.21
CA PRO A 396 14.84 15.07 0.00
C PRO A 396 15.30 14.80 1.44
N ARG A 397 16.48 14.17 1.61
CA ARG A 397 17.16 14.01 2.90
C ARG A 397 18.17 15.12 3.18
N ARG A 398 18.58 15.29 4.44
CA ARG A 398 19.96 15.71 4.73
C ARG A 398 20.90 14.52 4.48
N PRO A 399 22.12 14.72 3.96
CA PRO A 399 23.09 13.64 3.83
C PRO A 399 23.53 13.17 5.22
N ASP A 400 22.85 12.16 5.76
CA ASP A 400 23.37 11.43 6.92
C ASP A 400 24.57 10.59 6.45
N VAL A 401 25.70 10.79 7.13
CA VAL A 401 27.02 10.19 6.83
C VAL A 401 26.89 8.69 6.57
N LEU A 402 27.24 8.26 5.36
CA LEU A 402 27.35 6.86 4.94
C LEU A 402 28.35 6.15 5.85
N LYS A 403 27.89 5.38 6.85
CA LYS A 403 28.76 4.49 7.62
C LYS A 403 28.74 3.10 6.99
N SER A 404 29.78 2.78 6.23
CA SER A 404 30.15 1.38 5.97
C SER A 404 30.65 0.78 7.30
N ILE A 405 30.06 -0.32 7.74
CA ILE A 405 30.52 -1.03 8.94
C ILE A 405 31.11 -2.38 8.51
N PRO A 406 32.36 -2.72 8.86
CA PRO A 406 32.89 -4.07 8.71
C PRO A 406 32.24 -5.01 9.73
N TYR A 407 31.84 -6.22 9.32
CA TYR A 407 31.27 -7.19 10.27
C TYR A 407 32.38 -7.82 11.13
N ARG A 408 32.10 -7.92 12.44
CA ARG A 408 32.66 -8.93 13.33
C ARG A 408 31.86 -10.22 13.20
#